data_AF-A0A7V9N851-F1
#
_entry.id   AF-A0A7V9N851-F1
#
_cell.length_a   1.000
_cell.length_b   1.000
_cell.length_c   1.000
_cell.angle_alpha   90.00
_cell.angle_beta   90.00
_cell.angle_gamma   90.00
#
_symmetry.space_group_name_H-M   'P 1'
#
loop_
_entity.id
_entity.type
_entity.pdbx_description
1 polymer ?
#
loop_
_entity_poly.entity_id
_entity_poly.type
_entity_poly.pdbx_seq_one_letter_code
_entity_poly.pdbx_strand_id
1 'polypeptide(L)'
;METETNGRWVEIVRTWHDTAVTNCALCGRLVPRRIWLVEIDGAVLPFCNEECEGLYRSYWLPKYGQPETRHNVKSPSPGLTGEGLG
;
A
#
# COMPACT_ATOMS: atom_id res chain seq x y z
N MET A 1 16.96 17.62 12.67
CA MET A 1 15.66 17.82 12.01
C MET A 1 14.83 16.61 12.37
N GLU A 2 13.97 16.74 13.38
CA GLU A 2 13.02 15.68 13.76
C GLU A 2 11.96 15.62 12.67
N THR A 3 11.89 14.51 11.95
CA THR A 3 10.76 14.22 11.07
C THR A 3 9.58 13.90 11.98
N GLU A 4 8.70 14.89 12.17
CA GLU A 4 7.42 14.69 12.83
C GLU A 4 6.69 13.52 12.16
N THR A 5 6.36 12.50 12.95
CA THR A 5 5.60 11.32 12.48
C THR A 5 4.16 11.78 12.24
N ASN A 6 3.87 12.28 11.03
CA ASN A 6 2.59 12.91 10.70
C ASN A 6 1.50 11.85 10.40
N GLY A 7 1.28 10.96 11.36
CA GLY A 7 0.30 9.88 11.30
C GLY A 7 -0.96 10.20 12.10
N ARG A 8 -2.12 9.69 11.65
CA ARG A 8 -3.38 9.82 12.37
C ARG A 8 -4.27 8.58 12.23
N TRP A 9 -4.98 8.25 13.30
CA TRP A 9 -6.03 7.24 13.28
C TRP A 9 -7.30 7.79 12.63
N VAL A 10 -7.83 7.06 11.65
CA VAL A 10 -9.08 7.39 10.96
C VAL A 10 -10.03 6.20 11.05
N GLU A 11 -11.31 6.46 11.34
CA GLU A 11 -12.35 5.45 11.31
C GLU A 11 -12.85 5.22 9.88
N ILE A 12 -13.00 3.95 9.50
CA ILE A 12 -13.46 3.54 8.18
C ILE A 12 -14.97 3.47 8.22
N VAL A 13 -15.63 4.52 7.73
CA VAL A 13 -17.08 4.57 7.57
C VAL A 13 -17.44 4.02 6.21
N ARG A 14 -18.21 2.94 6.17
CA ARG A 14 -18.71 2.28 4.95
C ARG A 14 -20.22 2.42 4.84
N THR A 15 -20.71 2.73 3.64
CA THR A 15 -22.13 2.53 3.33
C THR A 15 -22.36 1.08 2.92
N TRP A 16 -23.59 0.59 3.02
CA TRP A 16 -23.94 -0.82 2.80
C TRP A 16 -23.57 -1.35 1.39
N HIS A 17 -23.46 -0.48 0.40
CA HIS A 17 -23.12 -0.80 -0.99
C HIS A 17 -21.66 -0.44 -1.34
N ASP A 18 -20.88 0.01 -0.36
CA ASP A 18 -19.47 0.31 -0.57
C ASP A 18 -18.66 -1.00 -0.66
N THR A 19 -18.08 -1.25 -1.83
CA THR A 19 -17.24 -2.41 -2.10
C THR A 19 -15.75 -2.10 -1.94
N ALA A 20 -15.38 -0.85 -1.63
CA ALA A 20 -13.99 -0.51 -1.44
C ALA A 20 -13.43 -1.19 -0.18
N VAL A 21 -12.21 -1.68 -0.30
CA VAL A 21 -11.45 -2.30 0.78
C VAL A 21 -10.26 -1.40 1.12
N THR A 22 -9.94 -1.30 2.41
CA THR A 22 -8.73 -0.62 2.86
C THR A 22 -7.74 -1.68 3.32
N ASN A 23 -6.60 -1.76 2.64
CA ASN A 23 -5.53 -2.69 2.97
C ASN A 23 -4.34 -1.94 3.55
N CYS A 24 -3.58 -2.61 4.42
CA CYS A 24 -2.29 -2.10 4.89
C CYS A 24 -1.26 -2.05 3.74
N ALA A 25 -0.61 -0.90 3.56
CA ALA A 25 0.40 -0.67 2.53
C ALA A 25 1.66 -1.53 2.70
N LEU A 26 1.97 -1.98 3.93
CA LEU A 26 3.11 -2.88 4.17
C LEU A 26 2.70 -4.36 4.06
N CYS A 27 1.73 -4.81 4.87
CA CYS A 27 1.46 -6.23 5.06
C CYS A 27 0.27 -6.77 4.24
N GLY A 28 -0.44 -5.89 3.51
CA GLY A 28 -1.56 -6.26 2.64
C GLY A 28 -2.85 -6.67 3.35
N ARG A 29 -2.86 -6.81 4.68
CA ARG A 29 -4.06 -7.21 5.43
C ARG A 29 -5.21 -6.20 5.27
N LEU A 30 -6.42 -6.73 5.18
CA LEU A 30 -7.65 -5.93 5.22
C LEU A 30 -7.82 -5.27 6.59
N VAL A 31 -8.09 -3.97 6.61
CA VAL A 31 -8.35 -3.18 7.81
C VAL A 31 -9.80 -2.71 7.78
N PRO A 32 -10.68 -3.22 8.66
CA PRO A 32 -12.13 -2.97 8.52
C PRO A 32 -12.68 -1.81 9.34
N ARG A 33 -11.96 -1.33 10.37
CA ARG A 33 -12.51 -0.37 11.36
C ARG A 33 -11.70 0.90 11.53
N ARG A 34 -10.44 0.80 11.89
CA ARG A 34 -9.56 1.95 12.14
C ARG A 34 -8.24 1.76 11.44
N ILE A 35 -7.82 2.76 10.69
CA ILE A 35 -6.59 2.76 9.89
C ILE A 35 -5.67 3.89 10.34
N TRP A 36 -4.38 3.61 10.39
CA TRP A 36 -3.34 4.60 10.62
C TRP A 36 -2.93 5.20 9.28
N LEU A 37 -3.25 6.47 9.01
CA LEU A 37 -2.88 7.16 7.78
C LEU A 37 -1.67 8.04 8.01
N VAL A 38 -0.68 7.94 7.13
CA VAL A 38 0.60 8.65 7.27
C VAL A 38 0.97 9.28 5.94
N GLU A 39 1.43 10.52 5.96
CA GLU A 39 2.03 11.14 4.77
C GLU A 39 3.52 10.80 4.65
N ILE A 40 3.91 10.18 3.54
CA ILE A 40 5.29 9.81 3.20
C ILE A 40 5.53 10.21 1.74
N ASP A 41 6.54 11.06 1.49
CA ASP A 41 6.91 11.56 0.17
C ASP A 41 5.73 12.12 -0.65
N GLY A 42 4.82 12.84 0.02
CA GLY A 42 3.62 13.45 -0.58
C GLY A 42 2.47 12.47 -0.86
N ALA A 43 2.60 11.19 -0.51
CA ALA A 43 1.55 10.19 -0.59
C ALA A 43 0.99 9.84 0.78
N VAL A 44 -0.34 9.73 0.89
CA VAL A 44 -1.00 9.24 2.12
C VAL A 44 -1.09 7.72 2.05
N LEU A 45 -0.39 7.04 2.96
CA LEU A 45 -0.31 5.59 3.03
C LEU A 45 -1.10 5.02 4.22
N PRO A 46 -1.94 3.99 4.01
CA PRO A 46 -2.67 3.31 5.06
C PRO A 46 -1.85 2.18 5.72
N PHE A 47 -1.78 2.16 7.04
CA PHE A 47 -1.17 1.08 7.82
C PHE A 47 -2.15 0.52 8.85
N CYS A 48 -2.09 -0.80 9.09
CA CYS A 48 -2.93 -1.42 10.12
C CYS A 48 -2.54 -1.00 11.54
N ASN A 49 -1.31 -0.50 11.73
CA ASN A 49 -0.76 0.01 12.99
C ASN A 49 0.52 0.82 12.75
N GLU A 50 0.98 1.52 13.78
CA GLU A 50 2.24 2.28 13.79
C GLU A 50 3.47 1.38 13.59
N GLU A 51 3.43 0.12 14.03
CA GLU A 51 4.52 -0.84 13.81
C GLU A 51 4.74 -1.13 12.31
N CYS A 52 3.66 -1.28 11.54
CA CYS A 52 3.74 -1.44 10.09
C CYS A 52 4.26 -0.18 9.40
N GLU A 53 3.91 1.02 9.88
CA GLU A 53 4.55 2.24 9.40
C GLU A 53 6.06 2.23 9.72
N GLY A 54 6.43 1.88 10.95
CA GLY A 54 7.81 1.82 11.40
C GLY A 54 8.66 0.86 10.57
N LEU A 55 8.16 -0.35 10.31
CA LEU A 55 8.79 -1.33 9.41
C LEU A 55 8.85 -0.83 7.96
N TYR A 56 7.80 -0.14 7.51
CA TYR A 56 7.79 0.45 6.17
C TYR A 56 8.92 1.47 6.02
N ARG A 57 9.05 2.41 6.96
CA ARG A 57 10.10 3.44 6.95
C ARG A 57 11.51 2.89 7.16
N SER A 58 11.69 1.99 8.13
CA SER A 58 13.01 1.54 8.55
C SER A 58 13.61 0.43 7.68
N TYR A 59 12.77 -0.36 7.00
CA TYR A 59 13.22 -1.51 6.22
C TYR A 59 12.73 -1.49 4.78
N TRP A 60 11.43 -1.31 4.55
CA TRP A 60 10.88 -1.44 3.20
C TRP A 60 11.34 -0.28 2.29
N LEU A 61 11.18 0.96 2.73
CA LEU A 61 11.46 2.15 1.94
C LEU A 61 12.94 2.27 1.52
N PRO A 62 13.94 2.06 2.41
CA PRO A 62 15.35 2.11 2.00
C PRO A 62 15.72 1.03 0.98
N LYS A 63 15.04 -0.12 1.03
CA LYS A 63 15.36 -1.29 0.21
C LYS A 63 14.61 -1.31 -1.14
N TYR A 64 13.39 -0.79 -1.18
CA TYR A 64 12.48 -0.92 -2.32
C TYR A 64 11.87 0.41 -2.80
N GLY A 65 12.01 1.50 -2.04
CA GLY A 65 11.43 2.80 -2.36
C GLY A 65 12.23 3.62 -3.37
N GLN A 66 13.42 3.17 -3.77
CA GLN A 66 14.20 3.85 -4.79
C GLN A 66 13.49 3.69 -6.15
N PRO A 67 13.35 4.76 -6.94
CA PRO A 67 12.96 4.64 -8.33
C PRO A 67 14.10 3.90 -9.04
N GLU A 68 13.98 2.58 -9.10
CA GLU A 68 14.42 1.78 -10.23
C GLU A 68 14.75 2.64 -11.45
N THR A 69 16.03 2.74 -11.77
CA THR A 69 16.45 2.89 -13.15
C THR A 69 15.93 1.64 -13.86
N ARG A 70 14.66 1.66 -14.28
CA ARG A 70 13.99 0.60 -15.04
C ARG A 70 14.71 0.47 -16.38
N HIS A 71 15.78 -0.30 -16.42
CA HIS A 71 16.13 -1.02 -17.64
C HIS A 71 15.05 -2.07 -17.85
N ASN A 72 13.97 -1.65 -18.51
CA ASN A 72 13.01 -2.44 -19.27
C ASN A 72 13.00 -3.95 -18.99
N VAL A 73 12.54 -4.38 -17.82
CA VAL A 73 12.09 -5.76 -17.62
C VAL A 73 10.59 -5.75 -17.77
N LYS A 74 10.13 -6.16 -18.96
CA LYS A 74 8.74 -6.50 -19.24
C LYS A 74 8.36 -7.65 -18.30
N SER A 75 7.69 -7.34 -17.20
CA SER A 75 7.05 -8.36 -16.37
C SER A 75 6.10 -9.18 -17.29
N PRO A 76 6.20 -10.51 -17.32
CA PRO A 76 5.26 -11.31 -18.09
C PRO A 76 3.90 -11.21 -17.42
N SER A 77 2.96 -10.48 -18.04
CA SER A 77 1.54 -10.65 -17.76
C SER A 77 1.17 -12.12 -18.05
N PRO A 78 0.44 -12.83 -17.18
CA PRO A 78 -0.05 -14.16 -17.51
C PRO A 78 -1.00 -14.02 -18.70
N GLY A 79 -0.59 -14.55 -19.85
CA GLY A 79 -1.42 -14.56 -21.04
C GLY A 79 -2.65 -15.40 -20.79
N LEU A 80 -3.83 -14.78 -20.87
CA LEU A 80 -5.07 -15.48 -21.20
C LEU A 80 -4.97 -15.89 -22.67
N THR A 81 -4.46 -17.09 -22.94
CA THR A 81 -4.61 -17.72 -24.25
C THR A 81 -6.06 -18.16 -24.39
N GLY A 82 -6.86 -17.32 -25.05
CA GLY A 82 -8.13 -17.74 -25.62
C GLY A 82 -7.86 -18.62 -26.82
N GLU A 83 -7.98 -19.92 -26.65
CA GLU A 83 -8.02 -20.89 -27.73
C GLU A 83 -9.39 -20.75 -28.43
N GLY A 84 -9.37 -20.20 -29.64
CA GLY A 84 -10.50 -20.27 -30.56
C GLY A 84 -10.56 -21.66 -31.18
N LEU A 85 -11.71 -22.31 -31.09
CA LEU A 85 -12.01 -23.53 -31.83
C LEU A 85 -13.21 -23.28 -32.75
N GLY A 86 -12.91 -23.38 -34.06
CA GLY A 86 -13.64 -24.21 -35.04
C GLY A 86 -15.10 -23.90 -35.31
#